data_AF-A0AAN6H1T5-F1
#
_entry.id   AF-A0AAN6H1T5-F1
#
_cell.length_a   1.000
_cell.length_b   1.000
_cell.length_c   1.000
_cell.angle_alpha   90.00
_cell.angle_beta   90.00
_cell.angle_gamma   90.00
#
_symmetry.space_group_name_H-M   'P 1'
#
loop_
_entity.id
_entity.type
_entity.pdbx_description
1 polymer ?
#
loop_
_entity_poly.entity_id
_entity_poly.type
_entity_poly.pdbx_seq_one_letter_code
_entity_poly.pdbx_strand_id
1 'polypeptide(L)'
;MANLAATYQNQGRWKEAKELELKVMETRVRVLGGEHPDTLTSMANLASTYWKQGQWSEAEKIFAKVVEASKNVLGEEHPDTLISIANLASTYRSQGRWNEAEKLEVEMLGTRKKVLGERHPDTLRSTGNLASTYRNQGRGNKAEKLFVEMVEMRKEVLGEGHPDTLTSMADLSLTLWKDDWEKRWNEALG
;
A
#
# COMPACT_ATOMS: atom_id res chain seq x y z
N MET A 1 22.03 6.05 -7.68
CA MET A 1 21.61 7.24 -6.89
C MET A 1 20.48 6.93 -5.91
N ALA A 2 19.45 6.15 -6.27
CA ALA A 2 18.39 5.73 -5.34
C ALA A 2 18.93 5.14 -4.02
N ASN A 3 20.03 4.38 -4.08
CA ASN A 3 20.65 3.79 -2.89
C ASN A 3 21.24 4.82 -1.91
N LEU A 4 21.67 6.00 -2.37
CA LEU A 4 22.22 7.03 -1.48
C LEU A 4 21.12 7.80 -0.77
N ALA A 5 20.02 8.11 -1.46
CA ALA A 5 18.86 8.74 -0.84
C ALA A 5 18.26 7.84 0.24
N ALA A 6 18.09 6.54 -0.05
CA ALA A 6 17.65 5.55 0.95
C ALA A 6 18.61 5.46 2.15
N THR A 7 19.92 5.56 1.93
CA THR A 7 20.91 5.60 3.02
C THR A 7 20.71 6.82 3.91
N TYR A 8 20.50 8.01 3.32
CA TYR A 8 20.19 9.22 4.08
C TYR A 8 18.88 9.11 4.86
N GLN A 9 17.82 8.54 4.27
CA GLN A 9 16.57 8.28 4.99
C GLN A 9 16.79 7.39 6.22
N ASN A 10 17.54 6.30 6.08
CA ASN A 10 17.84 5.39 7.19
C ASN A 10 18.68 6.05 8.30
N GLN A 11 19.41 7.11 7.97
CA GLN A 11 20.17 7.92 8.93
C GLN A 11 19.34 9.09 9.52
N GLY A 12 18.07 9.24 9.15
CA GLY A 12 17.23 10.39 9.53
C GLY A 12 17.59 11.70 8.84
N ARG A 13 18.43 11.65 7.80
CA ARG A 13 18.92 12.80 7.03
C ARG A 13 17.94 13.13 5.90
N TRP A 14 16.74 13.51 6.30
CA TRP A 14 15.60 13.70 5.39
C TRP A 14 15.80 14.82 4.38
N LYS A 15 16.46 15.91 4.78
CA LYS A 15 16.72 17.06 3.91
C LYS A 15 17.64 16.65 2.75
N GLU A 16 18.73 15.98 3.04
CA GLU A 16 19.70 15.53 2.02
C GLU A 16 19.10 14.45 1.12
N ALA A 17 18.29 13.53 1.66
CA ALA A 17 17.56 12.56 0.85
C ALA A 17 16.65 13.26 -0.17
N LYS A 18 15.86 14.23 0.30
CA LYS A 18 14.92 14.99 -0.53
C LYS A 18 15.61 15.84 -1.59
N GLU A 19 16.66 16.57 -1.23
CA GLU A 19 17.43 17.38 -2.18
C GLU A 19 18.05 16.51 -3.29
N LEU A 20 18.58 15.35 -2.92
CA LEU A 20 19.11 14.39 -3.89
C LEU A 20 18.01 13.83 -4.81
N GLU A 21 16.87 13.41 -4.25
CA GLU A 21 15.75 12.88 -5.01
C GLU A 21 15.15 13.90 -5.98
N LEU A 22 14.99 15.16 -5.54
CA LEU A 22 14.55 16.27 -6.39
C LEU A 22 15.51 16.49 -7.56
N LYS A 23 16.83 16.57 -7.29
CA LYS A 23 17.84 16.76 -8.33
C LYS A 23 17.85 15.62 -9.35
N VAL A 24 17.70 14.37 -8.88
CA VAL A 24 17.61 13.19 -9.75
C VAL A 24 16.34 13.24 -10.60
N MET A 25 15.19 13.57 -10.00
CA MET A 25 13.92 13.69 -10.70
C MET A 25 13.97 14.78 -11.77
N GLU A 26 14.42 15.98 -11.44
CA GLU A 26 14.56 17.09 -12.39
C GLU A 26 15.50 16.75 -13.55
N THR A 27 16.61 16.06 -13.27
CA THR A 27 17.55 15.62 -14.29
C THR A 27 16.89 14.60 -15.23
N ARG A 28 16.13 13.63 -14.69
CA ARG A 28 15.44 12.61 -15.48
C ARG A 28 14.30 13.21 -16.30
N VAL A 29 13.52 14.14 -15.75
CA VAL A 29 12.52 14.90 -16.51
C VAL A 29 13.17 15.59 -17.72
N ARG A 30 14.31 16.27 -17.52
CA ARG A 30 15.01 16.98 -18.59
C ARG A 30 15.59 16.05 -19.66
N VAL A 31 16.12 14.89 -19.28
CA VAL A 31 16.87 13.99 -20.19
C VAL A 31 15.96 12.95 -20.85
N LEU A 32 15.01 12.39 -20.10
CA LEU A 32 14.18 11.25 -20.50
C LEU A 32 12.71 11.63 -20.74
N GLY A 33 12.27 12.79 -20.24
CA GLY A 33 10.87 13.21 -20.25
C GLY A 33 10.12 12.88 -18.96
N GLY A 34 8.97 13.53 -18.78
CA GLY A 34 8.16 13.45 -17.56
C GLY A 34 7.51 12.08 -17.31
N GLU A 35 7.18 11.35 -18.37
CA GLU A 35 6.47 10.08 -18.27
C GLU A 35 7.38 8.85 -18.46
N HIS A 36 8.69 9.06 -18.62
CA HIS A 36 9.63 7.95 -18.73
C HIS A 36 9.63 7.11 -17.45
N PRO A 37 9.65 5.76 -17.53
CA PRO A 37 9.55 4.89 -16.34
C PRO A 37 10.55 5.24 -15.23
N ASP A 38 11.82 5.52 -15.56
CA ASP A 38 12.80 6.00 -14.59
C ASP A 38 12.42 7.32 -13.89
N THR A 39 11.81 8.26 -14.62
CA THR A 39 11.31 9.51 -14.04
C THR A 39 10.19 9.21 -13.06
N LEU A 40 9.25 8.33 -13.42
CA LEU A 40 8.15 7.89 -12.57
C LEU A 40 8.65 7.19 -11.30
N THR A 41 9.66 6.32 -11.41
CA THR A 41 10.31 5.70 -10.25
C THR A 41 10.93 6.76 -9.32
N SER A 42 11.60 7.77 -9.88
CA SER A 42 12.16 8.87 -9.09
C SER A 42 11.09 9.69 -8.36
N MET A 43 9.97 9.96 -9.04
CA MET A 43 8.83 10.63 -8.42
C MET A 43 8.22 9.79 -7.30
N ALA A 44 8.05 8.49 -7.50
CA ALA A 44 7.54 7.57 -6.49
C ALA A 44 8.44 7.50 -5.25
N ASN A 45 9.77 7.51 -5.44
CA ASN A 45 10.73 7.54 -4.33
C ASN A 45 10.61 8.83 -3.51
N LEU A 46 10.54 9.98 -4.19
CA LEU A 46 10.32 11.28 -3.54
C LEU A 46 8.99 11.31 -2.76
N ALA A 47 7.92 10.77 -3.34
CA ALA A 47 6.62 10.64 -2.67
C ALA A 47 6.69 9.74 -1.43
N SER A 48 7.44 8.63 -1.50
CA SER A 48 7.69 7.76 -0.34
C SER A 48 8.44 8.49 0.77
N THR A 49 9.42 9.33 0.44
CA THR A 49 10.15 10.18 1.40
C THR A 49 9.22 11.18 2.09
N TYR A 50 8.28 11.79 1.35
CA TYR A 50 7.24 12.63 1.95
C TYR A 50 6.33 11.82 2.88
N TRP A 51 5.87 10.66 2.43
CA TRP A 51 4.97 9.80 3.19
C TRP A 51 5.60 9.34 4.53
N LYS A 52 6.88 8.95 4.52
CA LYS A 52 7.64 8.56 5.73
C LYS A 52 7.79 9.70 6.75
N GLN A 53 7.73 10.95 6.30
CA GLN A 53 7.79 12.14 7.16
C GLN A 53 6.39 12.60 7.62
N GLY A 54 5.33 11.87 7.31
CA GLY A 54 3.96 12.27 7.62
C GLY A 54 3.42 13.38 6.70
N GLN A 55 4.14 13.74 5.64
CA GLN A 55 3.73 14.74 4.65
C GLN A 55 2.83 14.09 3.59
N TRP A 56 1.68 13.59 4.02
CA TRP A 56 0.80 12.75 3.19
C TRP A 56 0.14 13.51 2.04
N SER A 57 -0.11 14.82 2.20
CA SER A 57 -0.70 15.66 1.15
C SER A 57 0.26 15.85 -0.03
N GLU A 58 1.55 16.01 0.24
CA GLU A 58 2.61 16.09 -0.77
C GLU A 58 2.82 14.73 -1.45
N ALA A 59 2.83 13.65 -0.65
CA ALA A 59 2.93 12.29 -1.17
C ALA A 59 1.76 11.96 -2.12
N GLU A 60 0.53 12.28 -1.74
CA GLU A 60 -0.68 12.05 -2.56
C GLU A 60 -0.57 12.72 -3.93
N LYS A 61 -0.22 14.01 -3.96
CA LYS A 61 -0.09 14.77 -5.22
C LYS A 61 0.88 14.11 -6.19
N ILE A 62 1.98 13.56 -5.68
CA ILE A 62 3.00 12.92 -6.53
C ILE A 62 2.56 11.51 -6.92
N PHE A 63 2.09 10.69 -5.96
CA PHE A 63 1.62 9.33 -6.27
C PHE A 63 0.45 9.33 -7.24
N ALA A 64 -0.50 10.26 -7.14
CA ALA A 64 -1.60 10.38 -8.10
C ALA A 64 -1.10 10.61 -9.53
N LYS A 65 -0.13 11.53 -9.71
CA LYS A 65 0.51 11.76 -11.01
C LYS A 65 1.26 10.53 -11.53
N VAL A 66 1.97 9.83 -10.64
CA VAL A 66 2.69 8.60 -11.00
C VAL A 66 1.72 7.50 -11.43
N VAL A 67 0.58 7.33 -10.74
CA VAL A 67 -0.46 6.35 -11.11
C VAL A 67 -1.01 6.67 -12.50
N GLU A 68 -1.40 7.91 -12.75
CA GLU A 68 -1.93 8.34 -14.06
C GLU A 68 -0.92 8.10 -15.18
N ALA A 69 0.32 8.58 -15.02
CA ALA A 69 1.36 8.38 -16.03
C ALA A 69 1.74 6.91 -16.22
N SER A 70 1.80 6.11 -15.14
CA SER A 70 2.11 4.67 -15.25
C SER A 70 0.99 3.91 -15.96
N LYS A 71 -0.29 4.24 -15.72
CA LYS A 71 -1.41 3.68 -16.47
C LYS A 71 -1.28 3.98 -17.97
N ASN A 72 -0.90 5.21 -18.34
CA ASN A 72 -0.75 5.62 -19.73
C ASN A 72 0.45 4.97 -20.44
N VAL A 73 1.60 4.88 -19.76
CA VAL A 73 2.87 4.44 -20.39
C VAL A 73 3.09 2.94 -20.28
N LEU A 74 2.75 2.35 -19.14
CA LEU A 74 3.05 0.93 -18.83
C LEU A 74 1.80 0.05 -18.93
N GLY A 75 0.61 0.65 -18.84
CA GLY A 75 -0.67 -0.06 -18.77
C GLY A 75 -1.12 -0.35 -17.34
N GLU A 76 -2.41 -0.67 -17.18
CA GLU A 76 -3.04 -0.86 -15.87
C GLU A 76 -2.59 -2.13 -15.14
N GLU A 77 -2.19 -3.17 -15.90
CA GLU A 77 -1.77 -4.47 -15.35
C GLU A 77 -0.28 -4.51 -15.00
N HIS A 78 0.50 -3.48 -15.35
CA HIS A 78 1.93 -3.47 -15.14
C HIS A 78 2.29 -3.43 -13.64
N PRO A 79 3.29 -4.21 -13.17
CA PRO A 79 3.68 -4.24 -11.76
C PRO A 79 3.93 -2.86 -11.14
N ASP A 80 4.64 -1.98 -11.84
CA ASP A 80 4.94 -0.62 -11.36
C ASP A 80 3.68 0.27 -11.24
N THR A 81 2.71 0.08 -12.13
CA THR A 81 1.40 0.75 -12.04
C THR A 81 0.67 0.27 -10.78
N LEU A 82 0.63 -1.04 -10.55
CA LEU A 82 -0.03 -1.63 -9.38
C LEU A 82 0.68 -1.25 -8.06
N ILE A 83 2.01 -1.13 -8.05
CA ILE A 83 2.77 -0.64 -6.89
C ILE A 83 2.41 0.83 -6.61
N SER A 84 2.31 1.66 -7.65
CA SER A 84 1.96 3.07 -7.51
C SER A 84 0.54 3.25 -6.97
N ILE A 85 -0.42 2.42 -7.43
CA ILE A 85 -1.79 2.40 -6.90
C ILE A 85 -1.80 2.01 -5.42
N ALA A 86 -1.04 0.97 -5.04
CA ALA A 86 -0.92 0.56 -3.64
C ALA A 86 -0.37 1.68 -2.74
N ASN A 87 0.63 2.43 -3.22
CA ASN A 87 1.20 3.56 -2.48
C ASN A 87 0.20 4.71 -2.32
N LEU A 88 -0.60 5.00 -3.35
CA LEU A 88 -1.66 6.00 -3.26
C LEU A 88 -2.76 5.58 -2.28
N ALA A 89 -3.20 4.32 -2.33
CA ALA A 89 -4.16 3.77 -1.38
C ALA A 89 -3.64 3.83 0.07
N SER A 90 -2.38 3.46 0.29
CA SER A 90 -1.72 3.60 1.60
C SER A 90 -1.69 5.05 2.07
N THR A 91 -1.47 6.00 1.15
CA THR A 91 -1.51 7.43 1.47
C THR A 91 -2.90 7.87 1.91
N TYR A 92 -3.96 7.43 1.22
CA TYR A 92 -5.34 7.70 1.63
C TYR A 92 -5.67 7.11 3.01
N ARG A 93 -5.25 5.88 3.29
CA ARG A 93 -5.38 5.29 4.64
C ARG A 93 -4.72 6.14 5.72
N SER A 94 -3.49 6.61 5.47
CA SER A 94 -2.78 7.47 6.42
C SER A 94 -3.50 8.80 6.68
N GLN A 95 -4.26 9.31 5.70
CA GLN A 95 -5.10 10.49 5.85
C GLN A 95 -6.49 10.18 6.46
N GLY A 96 -6.79 8.92 6.81
CA GLY A 96 -8.11 8.50 7.28
C GLY A 96 -9.19 8.45 6.18
N ARG A 97 -8.79 8.54 4.91
CA ARG A 97 -9.67 8.52 3.73
C ARG A 97 -9.90 7.08 3.26
N TRP A 98 -10.61 6.33 4.09
CA TRP A 98 -10.78 4.89 3.91
C TRP A 98 -11.56 4.50 2.65
N ASN A 99 -12.53 5.32 2.23
CA ASN A 99 -13.36 5.03 1.05
C ASN A 99 -12.55 5.15 -0.25
N GLU A 100 -11.69 6.17 -0.36
CA GLU A 100 -10.80 6.32 -1.51
C GLU A 100 -9.73 5.23 -1.55
N ALA A 101 -9.21 4.82 -0.39
CA ALA A 101 -8.32 3.66 -0.30
C ALA A 101 -9.02 2.36 -0.75
N GLU A 102 -10.23 2.07 -0.24
CA GLU A 102 -11.01 0.88 -0.62
C GLU A 102 -11.21 0.81 -2.13
N LYS A 103 -11.59 1.92 -2.78
CA LYS A 103 -11.82 1.95 -4.22
C LYS A 103 -10.58 1.49 -5.00
N LEU A 104 -9.41 2.02 -4.66
CA LEU A 104 -8.15 1.66 -5.31
C LEU A 104 -7.73 0.21 -4.98
N GLU A 105 -7.91 -0.21 -3.72
CA GLU A 105 -7.54 -1.56 -3.27
C GLU A 105 -8.39 -2.64 -3.94
N VAL A 106 -9.69 -2.41 -4.12
CA VAL A 106 -10.61 -3.34 -4.81
C VAL A 106 -10.23 -3.48 -6.29
N GLU A 107 -10.03 -2.37 -7.00
CA GLU A 107 -9.62 -2.38 -8.42
C GLU A 107 -8.29 -3.12 -8.59
N MET A 108 -7.28 -2.74 -7.82
CA MET A 108 -5.95 -3.35 -7.86
C MET A 108 -5.98 -4.84 -7.49
N LEU A 109 -6.75 -5.24 -6.48
CA LEU A 109 -6.85 -6.65 -6.08
C LEU A 109 -7.47 -7.50 -7.18
N GLY A 110 -8.50 -6.99 -7.86
CA GLY A 110 -9.09 -7.64 -9.04
C GLY A 110 -8.04 -7.89 -10.12
N THR A 111 -7.25 -6.86 -10.44
CA THR A 111 -6.16 -6.97 -11.42
C THR A 111 -5.09 -7.98 -10.99
N ARG A 112 -4.64 -7.94 -9.73
CA ARG A 112 -3.63 -8.89 -9.21
C ARG A 112 -4.13 -10.33 -9.22
N LYS A 113 -5.39 -10.57 -8.86
CA LYS A 113 -6.00 -11.91 -8.96
C LYS A 113 -5.99 -12.42 -10.40
N LYS A 114 -6.29 -11.57 -11.38
CA LYS A 114 -6.29 -11.92 -12.81
C LYS A 114 -4.88 -12.20 -13.35
N VAL A 115 -3.90 -11.35 -13.01
CA VAL A 115 -2.55 -11.37 -13.60
C VAL A 115 -1.61 -12.34 -12.89
N LEU A 116 -1.65 -12.37 -11.55
CA LEU A 116 -0.71 -13.12 -10.72
C LEU A 116 -1.34 -14.38 -10.10
N GLY A 117 -2.67 -14.45 -10.06
CA GLY A 117 -3.41 -15.49 -9.35
C GLY A 117 -3.65 -15.14 -7.87
N GLU A 118 -4.58 -15.88 -7.26
CA GLU A 118 -5.03 -15.61 -5.87
C GLU A 118 -3.95 -15.89 -4.81
N ARG A 119 -3.08 -16.88 -5.07
CA ARG A 119 -2.05 -17.35 -4.14
C ARG A 119 -0.74 -16.56 -4.20
N HIS A 120 -0.62 -15.62 -5.13
CA HIS A 120 0.61 -14.84 -5.27
C HIS A 120 0.84 -13.95 -4.03
N PRO A 121 2.09 -13.82 -3.53
CA PRO A 121 2.38 -13.00 -2.34
C PRO A 121 1.85 -11.56 -2.42
N ASP A 122 1.94 -10.93 -3.58
CA ASP A 122 1.40 -9.57 -3.79
C ASP A 122 -0.12 -9.50 -3.79
N THR A 123 -0.80 -10.55 -4.26
CA THR A 123 -2.26 -10.64 -4.19
C THR A 123 -2.68 -10.79 -2.74
N LEU A 124 -2.05 -11.70 -1.99
CA LEU A 124 -2.32 -11.91 -0.56
C LEU A 124 -2.04 -10.64 0.25
N ARG A 125 -0.94 -9.94 -0.04
CA ARG A 125 -0.63 -8.64 0.59
C ARG A 125 -1.72 -7.59 0.33
N SER A 126 -2.22 -7.50 -0.90
CA SER A 126 -3.36 -6.61 -1.21
C SER A 126 -4.64 -7.01 -0.49
N THR A 127 -4.92 -8.31 -0.37
CA THR A 127 -6.06 -8.82 0.39
C THR A 127 -6.00 -8.38 1.85
N GLY A 128 -4.83 -8.50 2.51
CA GLY A 128 -4.63 -8.04 3.88
C GLY A 128 -4.80 -6.52 4.03
N ASN A 129 -4.33 -5.74 3.06
CA ASN A 129 -4.54 -4.29 3.07
C ASN A 129 -6.02 -3.91 3.00
N LEU A 130 -6.77 -4.52 2.09
CA LEU A 130 -8.22 -4.31 1.95
C LEU A 130 -8.98 -4.75 3.20
N ALA A 131 -8.60 -5.88 3.80
CA ALA A 131 -9.17 -6.36 5.05
C ALA A 131 -8.94 -5.35 6.20
N SER A 132 -7.73 -4.80 6.31
CA SER A 132 -7.43 -3.74 7.27
C SER A 132 -8.26 -2.47 7.00
N THR A 133 -8.46 -2.10 5.73
CA THR A 133 -9.33 -0.96 5.37
C THR A 133 -10.77 -1.21 5.84
N TYR A 134 -11.34 -2.39 5.61
CA TYR A 134 -12.66 -2.76 6.13
C TYR A 134 -12.75 -2.72 7.65
N ARG A 135 -11.74 -3.22 8.36
CA ARG A 135 -11.70 -3.16 9.83
C ARG A 135 -11.72 -1.72 10.34
N ASN A 136 -11.01 -0.80 9.69
CA ASN A 136 -10.98 0.62 10.08
C ASN A 136 -12.27 1.37 9.73
N GLN A 137 -13.03 0.88 8.74
CA GLN A 137 -14.38 1.37 8.44
C GLN A 137 -15.47 0.77 9.37
N GLY A 138 -15.12 -0.04 10.36
CA GLY A 138 -16.10 -0.73 11.22
C GLY A 138 -16.83 -1.89 10.53
N ARG A 139 -16.30 -2.40 9.42
CA ARG A 139 -16.87 -3.51 8.64
C ARG A 139 -16.20 -4.83 9.02
N GLY A 140 -16.24 -5.17 10.31
CA GLY A 140 -15.60 -6.34 10.93
C GLY A 140 -15.82 -7.65 10.15
N ASN A 141 -17.08 -8.01 9.88
CA ASN A 141 -17.44 -9.21 9.11
C ASN A 141 -16.75 -9.31 7.73
N LYS A 142 -16.59 -8.18 7.01
CA LYS A 142 -15.92 -8.20 5.70
C LYS A 142 -14.41 -8.32 5.84
N ALA A 143 -13.83 -7.69 6.88
CA ALA A 143 -12.42 -7.82 7.20
C ALA A 143 -12.06 -9.25 7.62
N GLU A 144 -12.86 -9.83 8.53
CA GLU A 144 -12.70 -11.19 9.02
C GLU A 144 -12.68 -12.20 7.87
N LYS A 145 -13.68 -12.14 6.98
CA LYS A 145 -13.75 -13.03 5.81
C LYS A 145 -12.46 -13.01 4.98
N LEU A 146 -11.96 -11.82 4.65
CA LEU A 146 -10.73 -11.68 3.87
C LEU A 146 -9.49 -12.15 4.63
N PHE A 147 -9.41 -11.90 5.94
CA PHE A 147 -8.30 -12.37 6.77
C PHE A 147 -8.29 -13.89 6.90
N VAL A 148 -9.44 -14.54 7.10
CA VAL A 148 -9.56 -16.00 7.14
C VAL A 148 -9.09 -16.62 5.83
N GLU A 149 -9.65 -16.17 4.69
CA GLU A 149 -9.26 -16.67 3.36
C GLU A 149 -7.75 -16.48 3.11
N MET A 150 -7.18 -15.33 3.49
CA MET A 150 -5.75 -15.07 3.36
C MET A 150 -4.89 -15.97 4.25
N VAL A 151 -5.28 -16.18 5.51
CA VAL A 151 -4.54 -17.03 6.46
C VAL A 151 -4.50 -18.48 5.95
N GLU A 152 -5.65 -19.01 5.51
CA GLU A 152 -5.74 -20.37 4.96
C GLU A 152 -4.81 -20.53 3.75
N MET A 153 -4.88 -19.59 2.79
CA MET A 153 -3.98 -19.61 1.63
C MET A 153 -2.50 -19.50 2.02
N ARG A 154 -2.13 -18.64 2.98
CA ARG A 154 -0.74 -18.50 3.44
C ARG A 154 -0.24 -19.76 4.15
N LYS A 155 -1.09 -20.42 4.94
CA LYS A 155 -0.75 -21.72 5.57
C LYS A 155 -0.44 -22.77 4.51
N GLU A 156 -1.21 -22.84 3.44
CA GLU A 156 -0.97 -23.78 2.34
C GLU A 156 0.31 -23.47 1.55
N VAL A 157 0.57 -22.20 1.24
CA VAL A 157 1.65 -21.79 0.34
C VAL A 157 3.01 -21.65 1.05
N LEU A 158 3.01 -21.08 2.25
CA LEU A 158 4.23 -20.72 2.99
C LEU A 158 4.45 -21.57 4.24
N GLY A 159 3.42 -22.27 4.70
CA GLY A 159 3.41 -22.97 5.97
C GLY A 159 2.92 -22.10 7.14
N GLU A 160 2.52 -22.76 8.22
CA GLU A 160 1.94 -22.11 9.40
C GLU A 160 2.94 -21.25 10.17
N GLY A 161 4.21 -21.67 10.25
CA GLY A 161 5.26 -20.95 10.97
C GLY A 161 5.89 -19.77 10.21
N HIS A 162 5.45 -19.50 8.98
CA HIS A 162 6.03 -18.42 8.19
C HIS A 162 5.65 -17.05 8.76
N PRO A 163 6.58 -16.06 8.85
CA PRO A 163 6.31 -14.74 9.42
C PRO A 163 5.08 -14.04 8.83
N ASP A 164 4.86 -14.15 7.52
CA ASP A 164 3.68 -13.58 6.86
C ASP A 164 2.38 -14.27 7.28
N THR A 165 2.39 -15.59 7.48
CA THR A 165 1.22 -16.34 7.98
C THR A 165 0.90 -15.90 9.41
N LEU A 166 1.92 -15.83 10.27
CA LEU A 166 1.77 -15.40 11.65
C LEU A 166 1.25 -13.95 11.76
N THR A 167 1.75 -13.05 10.91
CA THR A 167 1.28 -11.66 10.85
C THR A 167 -0.21 -11.61 10.47
N SER A 168 -0.62 -12.38 9.47
CA SER A 168 -2.03 -12.47 9.07
C SER A 168 -2.93 -13.05 10.17
N MET A 169 -2.45 -14.04 10.92
CA MET A 169 -3.17 -14.60 12.05
C MET A 169 -3.33 -13.57 13.16
N ALA A 170 -2.29 -12.79 13.46
CA ALA A 170 -2.37 -11.70 14.44
C ALA A 170 -3.38 -10.62 14.01
N ASP A 171 -3.41 -10.26 12.72
CA ASP A 171 -4.40 -9.33 12.18
C ASP A 171 -5.83 -9.85 12.27
N LEU A 172 -6.05 -11.15 12.01
CA LEU A 172 -7.35 -11.80 12.20
C LEU A 172 -7.77 -11.75 13.67
N SER A 173 -6.88 -12.13 14.59
CA SER A 173 -7.15 -12.09 16.04
C SER A 173 -7.50 -10.68 16.52
N LEU A 174 -6.80 -9.65 16.03
CA LEU A 174 -7.10 -8.25 16.35
C LEU A 174 -8.49 -7.83 15.85
N THR A 175 -8.92 -8.34 14.69
CA THR A 175 -10.25 -8.07 14.14
C THR A 175 -11.34 -8.69 15.02
N LEU A 176 -11.19 -9.97 15.37
CA LEU A 176 -12.13 -10.69 16.23
C LEU A 176 -12.23 -10.08 17.63
N TRP A 177 -11.10 -9.71 18.22
CA TRP A 177 -11.06 -9.07 19.53
C TRP A 177 -11.79 -7.72 19.54
N LYS A 178 -11.60 -6.91 18.50
CA LYS A 178 -12.28 -5.62 18.38
C LYS A 178 -13.80 -5.80 18.26
N ASP A 179 -14.24 -6.76 17.44
CA ASP A 179 -15.67 -7.04 17.26
C ASP A 179 -16.33 -7.57 18.55
N ASP A 180 -15.63 -8.42 19.32
CA ASP A 180 -16.11 -8.89 20.64
C ASP A 180 -16.21 -7.74 21.66
N TRP A 181 -15.17 -6.91 21.72
CA TRP A 181 -15.16 -5.75 22.62
C TRP A 181 -16.30 -4.77 22.33
N GLU A 182 -16.52 -4.43 21.06
CA GLU A 182 -17.60 -3.53 20.64
C GLU A 182 -18.99 -4.10 20.99
N LYS A 183 -19.20 -5.41 20.80
CA LYS A 183 -20.46 -6.07 21.22
C LYS A 183 -20.70 -5.96 22.71
N ARG A 184 -19.70 -6.32 23.53
CA ARG A 184 -19.80 -6.29 25.00
C ARG A 184 -20.00 -4.88 25.54
N TRP A 185 -19.35 -3.89 24.94
CA TRP A 185 -19.52 -2.48 25.30
C TRP A 185 -20.95 -1.99 25.05
N ASN A 186 -21.51 -2.34 23.89
CA ASN A 186 -22.88 -1.95 23.54
C ASN A 186 -23.93 -2.65 24.43
N GLU A 187 -23.71 -3.93 24.79
CA GLU A 187 -24.57 -4.66 25.73
C GLU A 187 -24.54 -4.06 27.15
N ALA A 188 -23.40 -3.53 27.59
CA ALA A 188 -23.28 -2.91 28.91
C ALA A 188 -23.92 -1.51 29.02
N LEU A 189 -24.20 -0.85 27.89
CA LEU A 189 -24.80 0.48 27.81
C LEU A 189 -26.30 0.47 27.48
N GLY A 190 -26.86 -0.68 27.08
CA GLY A 190 -28.28 -0.87 26.78
C GLY A 190 -29.06 -1.36 27.98
#